data_AF-A0A8J6NPV0-F1
#
_entry.id   AF-A0A8J6NPV0-F1
#
_cell.length_a   1.000
_cell.length_b   1.000
_cell.length_c   1.000
_cell.angle_alpha   90.00
_cell.angle_beta   90.00
_cell.angle_gamma   90.00
#
_symmetry.space_group_name_H-M   'P 1'
#
loop_
_entity.id
_entity.type
_entity.pdbx_description
1 polymer ?
#
loop_
_entity_poly.entity_id
_entity_poly.type
_entity_poly.pdbx_seq_one_letter_code
_entity_poly.pdbx_strand_id
1 'polypeptide(L)'
;MIRQSKSVWILLSLLSFSWLLTVSPAFCQDKINLPCEVMESSDALKSSSGNLNGVRYILLHHANSADRETLSKWLKAYSGTEVKFMFEGKEYKGILCRLAHCFGRGLLIYTADVKPVKRDIIDVILPRTP
;
A
#
# COMPACT_ATOMS: atom_id res chain seq x y z
N MET A 1 -46.79 -25.49 44.01
CA MET A 1 -46.46 -24.09 43.63
C MET A 1 -45.16 -23.76 44.34
N ILE A 2 -44.00 -23.51 43.71
CA ILE A 2 -43.70 -22.74 42.51
C ILE A 2 -42.52 -23.41 41.79
N ARG A 3 -42.78 -23.76 40.52
CA ARG A 3 -41.82 -24.11 39.48
C ARG A 3 -41.20 -22.79 38.99
N GLN A 4 -39.96 -22.83 38.50
CA GLN A 4 -39.24 -21.81 37.71
C GLN A 4 -37.92 -21.34 38.36
N SER A 5 -36.99 -20.91 37.50
CA SER A 5 -35.68 -20.28 37.81
C SER A 5 -34.44 -21.17 37.85
N LYS A 6 -34.43 -22.31 37.16
CA LYS A 6 -33.14 -22.90 36.69
C LYS A 6 -32.76 -22.42 35.27
N SER A 7 -33.75 -21.99 34.49
CA SER A 7 -33.59 -21.60 33.08
C SER A 7 -32.97 -20.22 32.89
N VAL A 8 -33.10 -19.31 33.87
CA VAL A 8 -32.62 -17.91 33.78
C VAL A 8 -31.09 -17.84 33.90
N TRP A 9 -30.50 -18.68 34.74
CA TRP A 9 -29.04 -18.73 34.93
C TRP A 9 -28.30 -19.32 33.72
N ILE A 10 -28.93 -20.25 33.00
CA ILE A 10 -28.35 -20.85 31.79
C ILE A 10 -28.35 -19.85 30.62
N LEU A 11 -29.40 -19.03 30.50
CA LEU A 11 -29.48 -17.96 29.49
C LEU A 11 -28.45 -16.83 29.74
N LEU A 12 -28.21 -16.46 31.00
CA LEU A 12 -27.19 -15.47 31.36
C LEU A 12 -25.75 -15.97 31.12
N SER A 13 -25.50 -17.27 31.27
CA SER A 13 -24.21 -17.90 30.94
C SER A 13 -23.96 -17.98 29.43
N LEU A 14 -25.00 -18.16 28.61
CA LEU A 14 -24.87 -18.22 27.15
C LEU A 14 -24.67 -16.84 26.52
N LEU A 15 -25.28 -15.79 27.10
CA LEU A 15 -25.09 -14.40 26.65
C LEU A 15 -23.68 -13.86 26.94
N SER A 16 -23.06 -14.28 28.05
CA SER A 16 -21.69 -13.89 28.38
C SER A 16 -20.63 -14.64 27.55
N PHE A 17 -20.90 -15.89 27.14
CA PHE A 17 -20.00 -16.65 26.27
C PHE A 17 -19.99 -16.14 24.82
N SER A 18 -21.10 -15.55 24.36
CA SER A 18 -21.21 -15.01 23.00
C SER A 18 -20.44 -13.70 22.79
N TRP A 19 -20.03 -13.01 23.87
CA TRP A 19 -19.27 -11.76 23.77
C TRP A 19 -17.75 -11.97 23.64
N LEU A 20 -17.26 -13.20 23.85
CA LEU A 20 -15.84 -13.54 23.75
C LEU A 20 -15.39 -13.93 22.32
N LEU A 21 -16.31 -14.05 21.36
CA LEU A 21 -16.01 -14.55 20.01
C LEU A 21 -15.86 -13.47 18.93
N THR A 22 -15.92 -12.18 19.27
CA THR A 22 -15.78 -11.10 18.28
C THR A 22 -14.48 -10.30 18.44
N VAL A 23 -13.37 -10.96 18.75
CA VAL A 23 -12.04 -10.40 18.49
C VAL A 23 -11.51 -11.09 17.25
N SER A 24 -12.06 -10.73 16.08
CA SER A 24 -11.37 -11.03 14.83
C SER A 24 -10.01 -10.35 14.94
N PRO A 25 -8.87 -11.06 14.78
CA PRO A 25 -7.62 -10.37 14.53
C PRO A 25 -7.87 -9.62 13.23
N ALA A 26 -7.94 -8.29 13.29
CA ALA A 26 -7.75 -7.49 12.11
C ALA A 26 -6.41 -7.97 11.57
N PHE A 27 -6.45 -8.71 10.46
CA PHE A 27 -5.26 -9.17 9.75
C PHE A 27 -4.60 -7.89 9.25
N CYS A 28 -3.81 -7.28 10.13
CA CYS A 28 -3.08 -6.06 9.86
C CYS A 28 -2.00 -6.50 8.88
N GLN A 29 -2.33 -6.46 7.58
CA GLN A 29 -1.33 -6.56 6.54
C GLN A 29 -0.36 -5.44 6.82
N ASP A 30 0.78 -5.83 7.39
CA ASP A 30 1.79 -4.93 7.88
C ASP A 30 2.40 -4.27 6.64
N LYS A 31 1.97 -3.04 6.35
CA LYS A 31 2.38 -2.25 5.18
C LYS A 31 3.45 -1.27 5.62
N ILE A 32 4.41 -1.00 4.75
CA ILE A 32 5.43 0.03 4.98
C ILE A 32 4.99 1.25 4.19
N ASN A 33 4.75 2.37 4.85
CA ASN A 33 4.51 3.64 4.17
C ASN A 33 5.82 4.42 4.10
N LEU A 34 6.28 4.76 2.90
CA LEU A 34 7.52 5.50 2.68
C LEU A 34 7.27 6.78 1.88
N PRO A 35 7.56 7.97 2.44
CA PRO A 35 7.54 9.19 1.67
C PRO A 35 8.68 9.17 0.65
N CYS A 36 8.33 9.36 -0.62
CA CYS A 36 9.25 9.36 -1.74
C CYS A 36 9.15 10.69 -2.48
N GLU A 37 10.30 11.29 -2.78
CA GLU A 37 10.37 12.47 -3.62
C GLU A 37 10.38 12.07 -5.10
N VAL A 38 9.56 12.76 -5.89
CA VAL A 38 9.49 12.64 -7.34
C VAL A 38 10.69 13.33 -7.95
N MET A 39 11.55 12.57 -8.62
CA MET A 39 12.71 13.11 -9.35
C MET A 39 12.32 13.53 -10.77
N GLU A 40 11.47 12.73 -11.41
CA GLU A 40 11.00 12.90 -12.78
C GLU A 40 9.63 12.27 -12.92
N SER A 41 8.80 12.80 -13.82
CA SER A 41 7.47 12.32 -14.11
C SER A 41 7.22 12.43 -15.61
N SER A 42 6.67 11.38 -16.21
CA SER A 42 6.37 11.35 -17.63
C SER A 42 4.99 11.91 -17.94
N ASP A 43 4.81 12.39 -19.16
CA ASP A 43 3.47 12.48 -19.74
C ASP A 43 2.91 11.08 -20.03
N ALA A 44 1.61 11.04 -20.35
CA ALA A 44 0.96 9.83 -20.80
C ALA A 44 1.63 9.32 -22.08
N LEU A 45 2.22 8.13 -22.01
CA LEU A 45 2.85 7.49 -23.15
C LEU A 45 1.79 7.17 -24.22
N LYS A 46 2.21 7.35 -25.47
CA LYS A 46 1.42 7.02 -26.65
C LYS A 46 2.14 5.91 -27.41
N SER A 47 1.39 4.89 -27.81
CA SER A 47 1.87 3.75 -28.57
C SER A 47 0.90 3.45 -29.70
N SER A 48 1.42 2.87 -30.78
CA SER A 48 0.58 2.29 -31.83
C SER A 48 -0.25 1.11 -31.31
N SER A 49 0.20 0.47 -30.24
CA SER A 49 -0.56 -0.56 -29.52
C SER A 49 -1.39 0.06 -28.40
N GLY A 50 -2.71 -0.04 -28.50
CA GLY A 50 -3.65 0.63 -27.60
C GLY A 50 -3.52 0.23 -26.13
N ASN A 51 -2.94 -0.94 -25.84
CA ASN A 51 -2.70 -1.47 -24.49
C ASN A 51 -1.61 -0.73 -23.70
N LEU A 52 -0.75 0.04 -24.37
CA LEU A 52 0.30 0.85 -23.72
C LEU A 52 -0.07 2.34 -23.65
N ASN A 53 -1.22 2.73 -24.20
CA ASN A 53 -1.67 4.12 -24.15
C ASN A 53 -2.08 4.50 -22.72
N GLY A 54 -1.68 5.69 -22.30
CA GLY A 54 -2.03 6.21 -20.97
C GLY A 54 -1.11 5.75 -19.84
N VAL A 55 -0.14 4.87 -20.12
CA VAL A 55 0.90 4.50 -19.16
C VAL A 55 1.76 5.73 -18.86
N ARG A 56 2.08 5.93 -17.59
CA ARG A 56 2.95 6.99 -17.08
C ARG A 56 4.02 6.35 -16.19
N TYR A 57 5.11 7.05 -16.00
CA TYR A 57 6.10 6.65 -15.01
C TYR A 57 6.58 7.84 -14.17
N ILE A 58 6.98 7.53 -12.94
CA ILE A 58 7.66 8.43 -12.03
C ILE A 58 9.00 7.79 -11.66
N LEU A 59 10.08 8.55 -11.82
CA LEU A 59 11.34 8.25 -11.16
C LEU A 59 11.26 8.82 -9.76
N LEU A 60 11.39 7.97 -8.74
CA LEU A 60 11.34 8.38 -7.35
C LEU A 60 12.60 7.98 -6.59
N HIS A 61 12.85 8.70 -5.50
CA HIS A 61 13.83 8.34 -4.48
C HIS A 61 13.26 8.64 -3.08
N HIS A 62 13.92 8.12 -2.04
CA HIS A 62 13.48 8.35 -0.66
C HIS A 62 13.48 9.85 -0.33
N ALA A 63 12.40 10.35 0.29
CA ALA A 63 12.34 11.74 0.74
C ALA A 63 13.21 11.97 1.99
N ASN A 64 13.29 10.96 2.87
CA ASN A 64 14.12 11.00 4.07
C ASN A 64 15.25 9.98 3.97
N SER A 65 16.48 10.42 4.28
CA SER A 65 17.68 9.57 4.31
C SER A 65 17.56 8.33 5.19
N ALA A 66 16.75 8.38 6.25
CA ALA A 66 16.47 7.25 7.13
C ALA A 66 15.78 6.08 6.40
N ASP A 67 14.96 6.40 5.40
CA ASP A 67 14.16 5.41 4.65
C ASP A 67 14.94 4.76 3.49
N ARG A 68 16.13 5.29 3.18
CA ARG A 68 16.95 4.84 2.05
C ARG A 68 17.22 3.33 2.08
N GLU A 69 17.56 2.80 3.24
CA GLU A 69 17.90 1.38 3.39
C GLU A 69 16.64 0.51 3.25
N THR A 70 15.52 0.93 3.84
CA THR A 70 14.23 0.26 3.74
C THR A 70 13.76 0.18 2.29
N LEU A 71 13.72 1.31 1.58
CA LEU A 71 13.34 1.37 0.17
C LEU A 71 14.29 0.52 -0.68
N SER A 72 15.61 0.62 -0.47
CA SER A 72 16.58 -0.16 -1.23
C SER A 72 16.45 -1.67 -1.01
N LYS A 73 16.19 -2.12 0.22
CA LYS A 73 15.99 -3.55 0.53
C LYS A 73 14.70 -4.04 -0.10
N TRP A 74 13.63 -3.28 0.02
CA TRP A 74 12.34 -3.63 -0.58
C TRP A 74 12.44 -3.74 -2.10
N LEU A 75 13.02 -2.74 -2.78
CA LEU A 75 13.24 -2.77 -4.23
C LEU A 75 14.11 -3.95 -4.69
N LYS A 76 15.06 -4.41 -3.86
CA LYS A 76 15.87 -5.59 -4.18
C LYS A 76 15.06 -6.89 -4.10
N ALA A 77 14.13 -6.99 -3.15
CA ALA A 77 13.34 -8.20 -2.91
C ALA A 77 12.11 -8.30 -3.83
N TYR A 78 11.45 -7.17 -4.12
CA TYR A 78 10.09 -7.13 -4.67
C TYR A 78 9.95 -6.17 -5.86
N SER A 79 11.00 -6.03 -6.66
CA SER A 79 10.93 -5.25 -7.90
C SER A 79 9.87 -5.79 -8.85
N GLY A 80 9.04 -4.92 -9.41
CA GLY A 80 7.98 -5.28 -10.36
C GLY A 80 6.66 -5.68 -9.70
N THR A 81 6.54 -5.48 -8.38
CA THR A 81 5.32 -5.74 -7.62
C THR A 81 4.34 -4.54 -7.69
N GLU A 82 3.03 -4.84 -7.65
CA GLU A 82 1.98 -3.81 -7.47
C GLU A 82 2.11 -3.15 -6.09
N VAL A 83 2.17 -1.82 -6.09
CA VAL A 83 2.16 -0.97 -4.90
C VAL A 83 1.00 0.01 -4.99
N LYS A 84 0.70 0.64 -3.85
CA LYS A 84 -0.18 1.80 -3.82
C LYS A 84 0.65 3.05 -3.56
N PHE A 85 0.17 4.20 -4.02
CA PHE A 85 0.74 5.49 -3.64
C PHE A 85 -0.37 6.51 -3.39
N MET A 86 -0.14 7.41 -2.44
CA MET A 86 -1.03 8.52 -2.18
C MET A 86 -0.50 9.79 -2.84
N PHE A 87 -1.37 10.51 -3.51
CA PHE A 87 -1.11 11.84 -4.05
C PHE A 87 -2.36 12.70 -3.90
N GLU A 88 -2.22 13.92 -3.38
CA GLU A 88 -3.33 14.84 -3.11
C GLU A 88 -4.50 14.19 -2.33
N GLY A 89 -4.18 13.34 -1.35
CA GLY A 89 -5.16 12.65 -0.52
C GLY A 89 -5.91 11.49 -1.19
N LYS A 90 -5.57 11.14 -2.44
CA LYS A 90 -6.16 10.02 -3.18
C LYS A 90 -5.17 8.88 -3.33
N GLU A 91 -5.68 7.66 -3.24
CA GLU A 91 -4.90 6.43 -3.43
C GLU A 91 -4.92 6.00 -4.89
N TYR A 92 -3.75 5.63 -5.41
CA TYR A 92 -3.53 5.15 -6.76
C TYR A 92 -2.73 3.85 -6.73
N LYS A 93 -2.88 3.05 -7.78
CA LYS A 93 -2.11 1.82 -7.98
C LYS A 93 -1.01 2.04 -8.99
N GLY A 94 0.10 1.33 -8.81
CA GLY A 94 1.19 1.27 -9.78
C GLY A 94 2.07 0.05 -9.57
N ILE A 95 3.04 -0.13 -10.45
CA ILE A 95 4.07 -1.17 -10.35
C ILE A 95 5.39 -0.47 -10.03
N LEU A 96 6.06 -0.90 -8.95
CA LEU A 96 7.33 -0.31 -8.55
C LEU A 96 8.51 -1.19 -8.96
N CYS A 97 9.30 -0.71 -9.91
CA CYS A 97 10.47 -1.38 -10.43
C CYS A 97 11.76 -0.81 -9.85
N ARG A 98 12.74 -1.68 -9.57
CA ARG A 98 14.09 -1.26 -9.22
C ARG A 98 14.84 -0.81 -10.47
N LEU A 99 15.56 0.31 -10.36
CA LEU A 99 16.54 0.70 -11.36
C LEU A 99 17.91 0.12 -11.02
N ALA A 100 18.52 -0.57 -11.98
CA ALA A 100 19.88 -1.09 -11.85
C ALA A 100 20.85 0.08 -11.63
N HIS A 101 21.86 -0.13 -10.77
CA HIS A 101 22.91 0.85 -10.46
C HIS A 101 22.48 2.19 -9.83
N CYS A 102 21.18 2.41 -9.58
CA CYS A 102 20.63 3.61 -8.95
C CYS A 102 20.13 3.32 -7.52
N PHE A 103 21.06 3.23 -6.56
CA PHE A 103 20.74 2.92 -5.17
C PHE A 103 19.65 3.84 -4.59
N GLY A 104 18.61 3.25 -4.01
CA GLY A 104 17.52 3.98 -3.38
C GLY A 104 16.58 4.72 -4.35
N ARG A 105 16.61 4.38 -5.64
CA ARG A 105 15.68 4.91 -6.65
C ARG A 105 14.78 3.82 -7.19
N GLY A 106 13.52 4.17 -7.41
CA GLY A 106 12.51 3.31 -8.02
C GLY A 106 11.88 3.95 -9.25
N LEU A 107 11.39 3.13 -10.15
CA LEU A 107 10.54 3.53 -11.27
C LEU A 107 9.12 3.06 -10.98
N LEU A 108 8.23 3.99 -10.66
CA LEU A 108 6.82 3.71 -10.43
C LEU A 108 6.07 3.88 -11.75
N ILE A 109 5.42 2.82 -12.23
CA ILE A 109 4.66 2.80 -13.48
C ILE A 109 3.17 2.73 -13.13
N TYR A 110 2.34 3.57 -13.74
CA TYR A 110 0.91 3.67 -13.42
C TYR A 110 0.10 4.17 -14.62
N THR A 111 -1.23 4.09 -14.53
CA THR A 111 -2.15 4.50 -15.62
C THR A 111 -3.16 5.58 -15.20
N ALA A 112 -3.21 5.93 -13.91
CA ALA A 112 -4.09 6.98 -13.41
C ALA A 112 -3.76 8.33 -14.07
N ASP A 113 -4.79 9.14 -14.33
CA ASP A 113 -4.63 10.49 -14.87
C ASP A 113 -4.25 11.49 -13.76
N VAL A 114 -3.05 11.28 -13.21
CA VAL A 114 -2.41 12.17 -12.25
C VAL A 114 -0.97 12.42 -12.66
N LYS A 115 -0.49 13.62 -12.32
CA LYS A 115 0.85 14.05 -12.70
C LYS A 115 1.55 14.71 -11.51
N PRO A 116 2.03 13.91 -10.53
CA PRO A 116 3.02 14.39 -9.58
C PRO A 116 4.20 14.99 -10.35
N VAL A 117 4.68 16.15 -9.92
CA VAL A 117 5.77 16.87 -10.56
C VAL A 117 7.05 16.73 -9.76
N LYS A 118 8.18 17.11 -10.38
CA LYS A 118 9.49 17.05 -9.74
C LYS A 118 9.49 17.80 -8.39
N ARG A 119 10.05 17.16 -7.36
CA ARG A 119 10.09 17.56 -5.93
C ARG A 119 8.80 17.36 -5.14
N ASP A 120 7.72 16.88 -5.75
CA ASP A 120 6.57 16.46 -4.97
C ASP A 120 6.94 15.27 -4.09
N ILE A 121 6.34 15.22 -2.91
CA ILE A 121 6.41 14.06 -2.02
C ILE A 121 5.15 13.23 -2.21
N ILE A 122 5.32 11.96 -2.56
CA ILE A 122 4.24 10.97 -2.61
C ILE A 122 4.49 9.90 -1.56
N ASP A 123 3.43 9.44 -0.90
CA ASP A 123 3.52 8.36 0.06
C ASP A 123 3.36 7.02 -0.67
N VAL A 124 4.41 6.21 -0.70
CA VAL A 124 4.39 4.89 -1.35
C VAL A 124 4.12 3.83 -0.30
N ILE A 125 3.03 3.10 -0.48
CA ILE A 125 2.57 2.03 0.41
C ILE A 125 3.04 0.69 -0.15
N LEU A 126 4.04 0.13 0.52
CA LEU A 126 4.71 -1.10 0.14
C LEU A 126 4.12 -2.31 0.91
N PRO A 127 3.71 -3.39 0.24
CA PRO A 127 3.37 -4.64 0.91
C PRO A 127 4.63 -5.31 1.48
N ARG A 128 4.59 -5.85 2.71
CA ARG A 128 5.73 -6.63 3.26
C ARG A 128 5.88 -8.01 2.61
N THR A 129 4.78 -8.57 2.13
CA THR A 129 4.71 -9.82 1.35
C THR A 129 3.78 -9.57 0.16
N PRO A 130 4.33 -9.43 -1.06
CA PRO A 130 3.57 -9.27 -2.29
C PRO A 130 2.60 -10.41 -2.60
#